data_AF-A0A956IFQ7-F1
#
_entry.id   AF-A0A956IFQ7-F1
#
_cell.length_a   1.000
_cell.length_b   1.000
_cell.length_c   1.000
_cell.angle_alpha   90.00
_cell.angle_beta   90.00
_cell.angle_gamma   90.00
#
_symmetry.space_group_name_H-M   'P 1'
#
loop_
_entity.id
_entity.type
_entity.pdbx_description
1 polymer ?
#
loop_
_entity_poly.entity_id
_entity_poly.type
_entity_poly.pdbx_seq_one_letter_code
_entity_poly.pdbx_strand_id
1 'polypeptide(L)'
;MLRWSSASFAALLITTTGSLASAQTTPSAVPPPREPRVVYHWDPDLPPPAGYEMVDEVNAALIGSGAGMLGAGWLTSVLVAVVATQVDDISSERASAWAPLYVPVAGPFVAIGTLDASAAGLGFLLADGILQVGGALGIILGITDTDTKLVRVGSVTIAPLVASDTRGLAIQGSF
;
A
#
# COMPACT_ATOMS: atom_id res chain seq x y z
N MET A 1 35.30 -33.99 -62.28
CA MET A 1 34.90 -35.41 -62.41
C MET A 1 35.72 -36.23 -61.42
N LEU A 2 35.20 -36.54 -60.24
CA LEU A 2 35.88 -37.47 -59.32
C LEU A 2 34.87 -38.52 -58.84
N ARG A 3 35.20 -39.78 -59.19
CA ARG A 3 34.45 -40.99 -58.85
C ARG A 3 34.88 -41.49 -57.48
N TRP A 4 33.89 -42.04 -56.78
CA TRP A 4 33.96 -42.68 -55.47
C TRP A 4 34.90 -43.90 -55.44
N SER A 5 35.47 -44.17 -54.25
CA SER A 5 36.00 -45.48 -53.89
C SER A 5 35.48 -45.88 -52.50
N SER A 6 34.77 -47.00 -52.48
CA SER A 6 34.13 -47.60 -51.32
C SER A 6 35.18 -48.27 -50.42
N ALA A 7 35.07 -48.08 -49.10
CA ALA A 7 35.78 -48.89 -48.11
C ALA A 7 34.77 -49.57 -47.19
N SER A 8 34.84 -50.90 -47.18
CA SER A 8 34.02 -51.81 -46.39
C SER A 8 34.21 -51.60 -44.89
N PHE A 9 33.11 -51.46 -44.16
CA PHE A 9 33.11 -51.45 -42.70
C PHE A 9 32.90 -52.87 -42.17
N ALA A 10 33.87 -53.36 -41.40
CA ALA A 10 33.73 -54.56 -40.59
C ALA A 10 33.00 -54.20 -39.28
N ALA A 11 31.89 -54.87 -39.01
CA ALA A 11 31.12 -54.70 -37.78
C ALA A 11 31.81 -55.43 -36.62
N LEU A 12 32.31 -54.66 -35.65
CA LEU A 12 32.79 -55.16 -34.37
C LEU A 12 31.61 -55.13 -33.37
N LEU A 13 31.11 -56.30 -32.98
CA LEU A 13 30.06 -56.44 -31.98
C LEU A 13 30.70 -56.32 -30.58
N ILE A 14 30.51 -55.18 -29.91
CA ILE A 14 30.91 -54.95 -28.51
C ILE A 14 29.70 -55.24 -27.62
N THR A 15 29.76 -56.33 -26.86
CA THR A 15 28.75 -56.69 -25.86
C THR A 15 29.08 -55.97 -24.54
N THR A 16 28.52 -54.79 -24.32
CA THR A 16 28.63 -54.06 -23.05
C THR A 16 27.50 -54.47 -22.10
N THR A 17 27.83 -55.21 -21.04
CA THR A 17 26.95 -55.45 -19.89
C THR A 17 26.90 -54.18 -19.01
N GLY A 18 25.99 -53.27 -19.34
CA GLY A 18 25.70 -52.09 -18.52
C GLY A 18 24.85 -52.46 -17.30
N SER A 19 25.44 -52.34 -16.11
CA SER A 19 24.71 -52.38 -14.83
C SER A 19 23.85 -51.12 -14.71
N LEU A 20 22.53 -51.28 -14.79
CA LEU A 20 21.56 -50.21 -14.55
C LEU A 20 21.47 -49.99 -13.04
N ALA A 21 22.38 -49.19 -12.49
CA ALA A 21 22.19 -48.62 -11.16
C ALA A 21 20.97 -47.69 -11.22
N SER A 22 19.83 -48.19 -10.74
CA SER A 22 18.60 -47.42 -10.60
C SER A 22 18.90 -46.14 -9.81
N ALA A 23 18.83 -44.99 -10.48
CA ALA A 23 18.89 -43.69 -9.82
C ALA A 23 17.71 -43.59 -8.87
N GLN A 24 17.96 -43.81 -7.59
CA GLN A 24 16.98 -43.59 -6.53
C GLN A 24 16.71 -42.09 -6.48
N THR A 25 15.64 -41.65 -7.13
CA THR A 25 15.13 -40.28 -7.02
C THR A 25 14.75 -40.05 -5.57
N THR A 26 15.61 -39.37 -4.81
CA THR A 26 15.27 -38.89 -3.48
C THR A 26 14.02 -38.03 -3.63
N PRO A 27 12.93 -38.29 -2.89
CA PRO A 27 11.73 -37.47 -2.97
C PRO A 27 12.14 -36.01 -2.75
N SER A 28 11.82 -35.13 -3.71
CA SER A 28 12.06 -33.70 -3.56
C SER A 28 11.37 -33.23 -2.29
N ALA A 29 12.13 -32.92 -1.25
CA ALA A 29 11.59 -32.38 -0.02
C ALA A 29 10.89 -31.05 -0.35
N VAL A 30 9.61 -30.95 -0.03
CA VAL A 30 8.88 -29.68 -0.14
C VAL A 30 9.57 -28.70 0.80
N PRO A 31 10.03 -27.52 0.31
CA PRO A 31 10.64 -26.53 1.19
C PRO A 31 9.63 -26.11 2.27
N PRO A 32 10.08 -25.84 3.51
CA PRO A 32 9.19 -25.43 4.58
C PRO A 32 8.42 -24.16 4.20
N PRO A 33 7.18 -23.97 4.68
CA PRO A 33 6.42 -22.74 4.48
C PRO A 33 7.25 -21.53 4.91
N ARG A 34 7.35 -20.51 4.04
CA ARG A 34 8.02 -19.26 4.39
C ARG A 34 7.12 -18.51 5.38
N GLU A 35 7.67 -18.17 6.52
CA GLU A 35 6.95 -17.36 7.51
C GLU A 35 6.59 -15.98 6.92
N PRO A 36 5.40 -15.41 7.23
CA PRO A 36 4.96 -14.14 6.66
C PRO A 36 5.91 -12.98 6.98
N ARG A 37 6.19 -12.11 6.00
CA ARG A 37 7.01 -10.91 6.24
C ARG A 37 6.29 -9.87 7.10
N VAL A 38 4.99 -9.75 6.94
CA VAL A 38 4.12 -8.82 7.67
C VAL A 38 2.93 -9.59 8.21
N VAL A 39 2.60 -9.38 9.49
CA VAL A 39 1.37 -9.87 10.12
C VAL A 39 0.56 -8.65 10.52
N TYR A 40 -0.64 -8.52 9.94
CA TYR A 40 -1.57 -7.42 10.23
C TYR A 40 -2.43 -7.74 11.44
N HIS A 41 -3.02 -6.71 12.06
CA HIS A 41 -3.94 -6.85 13.19
C HIS A 41 -3.36 -7.64 14.36
N TRP A 42 -2.12 -7.34 14.72
CA TRP A 42 -1.49 -7.94 15.89
C TRP A 42 -2.10 -7.37 17.16
N ASP A 43 -2.36 -8.22 18.15
CA ASP A 43 -2.80 -7.79 19.47
C ASP A 43 -1.65 -7.06 20.19
N PRO A 44 -1.76 -5.75 20.45
CA PRO A 44 -0.67 -4.98 21.07
C PRO A 44 -0.37 -5.43 22.51
N ASP A 45 -1.28 -6.16 23.16
CA ASP A 45 -1.06 -6.69 24.51
C ASP A 45 -0.20 -7.98 24.50
N LEU A 46 0.04 -8.56 23.32
CA LEU A 46 0.86 -9.76 23.16
C LEU A 46 2.29 -9.41 22.74
N PRO A 47 3.31 -10.00 23.39
CA PRO A 47 4.70 -9.76 23.00
C PRO A 47 4.95 -10.26 21.57
N PRO A 48 5.75 -9.52 20.77
CA PRO A 48 6.04 -9.92 19.40
C PRO A 48 6.82 -11.25 19.37
N PRO A 49 6.54 -12.14 18.40
CA PRO A 49 7.36 -13.33 18.17
C PRO A 49 8.82 -12.96 17.88
N ALA A 50 9.74 -13.88 18.16
CA ALA A 50 11.17 -13.66 17.92
C ALA A 50 11.45 -13.29 16.45
N GLY A 51 12.22 -12.22 16.24
CA GLY A 51 12.55 -11.72 14.89
C GLY A 51 11.47 -10.82 14.26
N TYR A 52 10.44 -10.42 15.02
CA TYR A 52 9.48 -9.41 14.61
C TYR A 52 9.57 -8.17 15.51
N GLU A 53 9.22 -7.03 14.92
CA GLU A 53 9.05 -5.75 15.58
C GLU A 53 7.60 -5.28 15.41
N MET A 54 7.03 -4.70 16.47
CA MET A 54 5.71 -4.06 16.41
C MET A 54 5.86 -2.68 15.80
N VAL A 55 5.09 -2.41 14.75
CA VAL A 55 5.03 -1.12 14.07
C VAL A 55 3.58 -0.66 14.05
N ASP A 56 3.32 0.52 14.62
CA ASP A 56 2.02 1.15 14.56
C ASP A 56 1.86 1.89 13.23
N GLU A 57 0.75 1.66 12.54
CA GLU A 57 0.43 2.31 11.28
C GLU A 57 -0.93 3.01 11.39
N VAL A 58 -0.99 4.25 10.90
CA VAL A 58 -2.25 4.98 10.80
C VAL A 58 -3.19 4.33 9.78
N ASN A 59 -4.49 4.42 9.98
CA ASN A 59 -5.48 3.89 9.05
C ASN A 59 -5.53 4.74 7.75
N ALA A 60 -4.62 4.42 6.83
CA ALA A 60 -4.46 5.12 5.56
C ALA A 60 -5.72 5.07 4.69
N ALA A 61 -6.54 4.02 4.81
CA ALA A 61 -7.81 3.91 4.08
C ALA A 61 -8.83 4.95 4.57
N LEU A 62 -8.92 5.15 5.89
CA LEU A 62 -9.82 6.13 6.49
C LEU A 62 -9.34 7.57 6.21
N ILE A 63 -8.02 7.81 6.29
CA ILE A 63 -7.42 9.09 5.87
C ILE A 63 -7.70 9.37 4.39
N GLY A 64 -7.47 8.40 3.51
CA GLY A 64 -7.63 8.55 2.08
C GLY A 64 -9.08 8.82 1.67
N SER A 65 -10.03 8.06 2.23
CA SER A 65 -11.46 8.27 2.00
C SER A 65 -11.94 9.62 2.57
N GLY A 66 -11.49 10.00 3.76
CA GLY A 66 -11.79 11.30 4.36
C GLY A 66 -11.27 12.47 3.52
N ALA A 67 -10.02 12.39 3.05
CA ALA A 67 -9.42 13.38 2.16
C ALA A 67 -10.16 13.49 0.83
N GLY A 68 -10.55 12.37 0.23
CA GLY A 68 -11.35 12.35 -0.99
C GLY A 68 -12.71 13.03 -0.80
N MET A 69 -13.41 12.71 0.29
CA MET A 69 -14.72 13.27 0.62
C MET A 69 -14.67 14.77 0.92
N LEU A 70 -13.71 15.21 1.75
CA LEU A 70 -13.50 16.62 2.07
C LEU A 70 -13.11 17.41 0.81
N GLY A 71 -12.16 16.89 0.02
CA GLY A 71 -11.69 17.53 -1.19
C GLY A 71 -12.81 17.67 -2.24
N ALA A 72 -13.59 16.61 -2.45
CA ALA A 72 -14.71 16.64 -3.40
C ALA A 72 -15.81 17.62 -2.96
N GLY A 73 -16.18 17.63 -1.68
CA GLY A 73 -17.15 18.59 -1.14
C GLY A 73 -16.67 20.03 -1.32
N TRP A 74 -15.46 20.33 -0.83
CA TRP A 74 -14.90 21.68 -0.91
C TRP A 74 -14.72 22.18 -2.35
N LEU A 75 -14.22 21.35 -3.27
CA LEU A 75 -14.12 21.72 -4.68
C LEU A 75 -15.49 22.01 -5.30
N THR A 76 -16.53 21.28 -4.88
CA THR A 76 -17.91 21.55 -5.31
C THR A 76 -18.37 22.91 -4.77
N SER A 77 -18.11 23.25 -3.50
CA SER A 77 -18.43 24.57 -2.94
C SER A 77 -17.75 25.69 -3.72
N VAL A 78 -16.46 25.53 -4.03
CA VAL A 78 -15.67 26.49 -4.80
C VAL A 78 -16.26 26.68 -6.20
N LEU A 79 -16.63 25.58 -6.88
CA LEU A 79 -17.23 25.66 -8.21
C LEU A 79 -18.58 26.37 -8.18
N VAL A 80 -19.41 26.08 -7.17
CA VAL A 80 -20.70 26.76 -6.97
C VAL A 80 -20.49 28.26 -6.77
N ALA A 81 -19.53 28.67 -5.94
CA ALA A 81 -19.20 30.08 -5.73
C ALA A 81 -18.77 30.77 -7.05
N VAL A 82 -17.91 30.12 -7.83
CA VAL A 82 -17.43 30.66 -9.12
C VAL A 82 -18.57 30.79 -10.12
N VAL A 83 -19.43 29.77 -10.26
CA VAL A 83 -20.55 29.82 -11.22
C VAL A 83 -21.57 30.88 -10.79
N ALA A 84 -21.96 30.92 -9.52
CA ALA A 84 -22.94 31.88 -9.04
C ALA A 84 -22.46 33.34 -9.19
N THR A 85 -21.17 33.59 -8.94
CA THR A 85 -20.60 34.93 -9.13
C THR A 85 -20.54 35.39 -10.59
N GLN A 86 -20.52 34.46 -11.54
CA GLN A 86 -20.51 34.78 -12.98
C GLN A 86 -21.91 34.93 -13.58
N VAL A 87 -22.89 34.16 -13.11
CA VAL A 87 -24.24 34.13 -13.70
C VAL A 87 -25.08 35.34 -13.30
N ASP A 88 -24.94 35.83 -12.07
CA ASP A 88 -25.89 36.81 -11.52
C ASP A 88 -25.53 38.29 -11.78
N ASP A 89 -24.50 38.59 -12.58
CA ASP A 89 -23.98 39.96 -12.83
C ASP A 89 -23.96 40.82 -11.55
N ILE A 90 -23.52 40.17 -10.47
CA ILE A 90 -23.76 40.64 -9.10
C ILE A 90 -22.86 41.81 -8.76
N SER A 91 -23.42 42.77 -8.01
CA SER A 91 -22.63 43.82 -7.38
C SER A 91 -21.51 43.23 -6.55
N SER A 92 -20.41 43.97 -6.39
CA SER A 92 -19.26 43.56 -5.57
C SER A 92 -19.65 43.16 -4.14
N GLU A 93 -20.70 43.79 -3.58
CA GLU A 93 -21.26 43.44 -2.28
C GLU A 93 -21.88 42.03 -2.28
N ARG A 94 -22.67 41.66 -3.31
CA ARG A 94 -23.23 40.30 -3.41
C ARG A 94 -22.19 39.24 -3.75
N ALA A 95 -21.16 39.57 -4.52
CA ALA A 95 -20.06 38.66 -4.79
C ALA A 95 -19.34 38.24 -3.49
N SER A 96 -19.19 39.17 -2.54
CA SER A 96 -18.57 38.89 -1.23
C SER A 96 -19.36 37.89 -0.39
N ALA A 97 -20.68 37.77 -0.58
CA ALA A 97 -21.52 36.82 0.16
C ALA A 97 -21.21 35.35 -0.17
N TRP A 98 -20.56 35.09 -1.32
CA TRP A 98 -20.10 33.76 -1.75
C TRP A 98 -18.68 33.42 -1.26
N ALA A 99 -17.93 34.40 -0.75
CA ALA A 99 -16.57 34.22 -0.26
C ALA A 99 -16.42 33.12 0.81
N PRO A 100 -17.40 32.88 1.71
CA PRO A 100 -17.29 31.80 2.68
C PRO A 100 -17.08 30.42 2.06
N LEU A 101 -17.63 30.13 0.87
CA LEU A 101 -17.52 28.80 0.24
C LEU A 101 -16.08 28.43 -0.17
N TYR A 102 -15.14 29.38 -0.17
CA TYR A 102 -13.71 29.07 -0.36
C TYR A 102 -13.06 28.50 0.90
N VAL A 103 -13.69 28.61 2.07
CA VAL A 103 -13.21 28.06 3.33
C VAL A 103 -13.77 26.64 3.50
N PRO A 104 -12.93 25.59 3.53
CA PRO A 104 -13.40 24.23 3.72
C PRO A 104 -14.05 24.07 5.10
N VAL A 105 -15.03 23.16 5.18
CA VAL A 105 -15.82 22.81 6.38
C VAL A 105 -16.68 23.97 6.90
N ALA A 106 -16.09 25.11 7.27
CA ALA A 106 -16.82 26.25 7.82
C ALA A 106 -17.63 27.01 6.76
N GLY A 107 -17.15 27.04 5.52
CA GLY A 107 -17.70 27.82 4.44
C GLY A 107 -19.19 27.59 4.18
N PRO A 108 -19.64 26.34 3.95
CA PRO A 108 -21.05 26.04 3.73
C PRO A 108 -21.96 26.51 4.86
N PHE A 109 -21.53 26.41 6.13
CA PHE A 109 -22.34 26.85 7.27
C PHE A 109 -22.41 28.38 7.40
N VAL A 110 -21.31 29.08 7.11
CA VAL A 110 -21.32 30.55 7.08
C VAL A 110 -22.19 31.02 5.90
N ALA A 111 -22.08 30.36 4.74
CA ALA A 111 -22.86 30.67 3.54
C ALA A 111 -24.37 30.54 3.77
N ILE A 112 -24.83 29.61 4.62
CA ILE A 112 -26.24 29.50 5.01
C ILE A 112 -26.76 30.80 5.68
N GLY A 113 -25.91 31.49 6.43
CA GLY A 113 -26.27 32.74 7.11
C GLY A 113 -26.03 33.99 6.27
N THR A 114 -25.20 33.92 5.23
CA THR A 114 -24.83 35.09 4.40
C THR A 114 -25.52 35.10 3.04
N LEU A 115 -25.97 33.96 2.53
CA LEU A 115 -26.70 33.85 1.27
C LEU A 115 -28.21 33.77 1.53
N ASP A 116 -28.99 34.53 0.76
CA ASP A 116 -30.44 34.34 0.64
C ASP A 116 -30.74 33.11 -0.23
N ALA A 117 -30.33 31.94 0.27
CA ALA A 117 -30.48 30.68 -0.45
C ALA A 117 -31.96 30.25 -0.52
N SER A 118 -32.38 29.77 -1.68
CA SER A 118 -33.65 29.04 -1.80
C SER A 118 -33.63 27.79 -0.90
N ALA A 119 -34.79 27.19 -0.62
CA ALA A 119 -34.85 25.94 0.15
C ALA A 119 -33.97 24.82 -0.44
N ALA A 120 -33.86 24.76 -1.77
CA ALA A 120 -32.96 23.83 -2.46
C ALA A 120 -31.47 24.20 -2.24
N GLY A 121 -31.12 25.48 -2.31
CA GLY A 121 -29.77 25.96 -2.02
C GLY A 121 -29.35 25.71 -0.57
N LEU A 122 -30.26 25.96 0.38
CA LEU A 122 -30.06 25.63 1.79
C LEU A 122 -29.82 24.13 2.00
N GLY A 123 -30.65 23.28 1.38
CA GLY A 123 -30.48 21.83 1.43
C GLY A 123 -29.14 21.38 0.85
N PHE A 124 -28.72 21.97 -0.27
CA PHE A 124 -27.41 21.71 -0.87
C PHE A 124 -26.25 22.12 0.06
N LEU A 125 -26.28 23.33 0.63
CA LEU A 125 -25.24 23.81 1.54
C LEU A 125 -25.13 22.95 2.80
N LEU A 126 -26.26 22.50 3.35
CA LEU A 126 -26.27 21.58 4.49
C LEU A 126 -25.66 20.21 4.12
N ALA A 127 -26.06 19.65 2.99
CA ALA A 127 -25.52 18.38 2.52
C ALA A 127 -24.01 18.46 2.26
N ASP A 128 -23.55 19.52 1.62
CA ASP A 128 -22.13 19.80 1.37
C ASP A 128 -21.34 20.00 2.67
N GLY A 129 -21.87 20.80 3.60
CA GLY A 129 -21.26 20.98 4.93
C GLY A 129 -21.13 19.67 5.71
N ILE A 130 -22.18 18.84 5.73
CA ILE A 130 -22.14 17.51 6.36
C ILE A 130 -21.11 16.61 5.67
N LEU A 131 -21.06 16.63 4.34
CA LEU A 131 -20.09 15.86 3.56
C LEU A 131 -18.65 16.24 3.94
N GLN A 132 -18.36 17.54 4.02
CA GLN A 132 -17.04 18.05 4.38
C GLN A 132 -16.68 17.75 5.84
N VAL A 133 -17.63 17.86 6.78
CA VAL A 133 -17.42 17.46 8.18
C VAL A 133 -17.13 15.97 8.27
N GLY A 134 -17.88 15.12 7.55
CA GLY A 134 -17.62 13.68 7.51
C GLY A 134 -16.24 13.35 6.94
N GLY A 135 -15.81 14.04 5.88
CA GLY A 135 -14.46 13.91 5.33
C GLY A 135 -13.36 14.32 6.32
N ALA A 136 -13.52 15.46 6.98
CA ALA A 136 -12.58 15.92 8.01
C ALA A 136 -12.50 14.96 9.21
N LEU A 137 -13.65 14.45 9.67
CA LEU A 137 -13.70 13.43 10.71
C LEU A 137 -13.03 12.13 10.28
N GLY A 138 -13.19 11.70 9.02
CA GLY A 138 -12.49 10.54 8.49
C GLY A 138 -10.97 10.70 8.57
N ILE A 139 -10.43 11.87 8.25
CA ILE A 139 -8.99 12.14 8.39
C ILE A 139 -8.56 12.05 9.85
N ILE A 140 -9.28 12.71 10.76
CA ILE A 140 -8.96 12.71 12.20
C ILE A 140 -9.01 11.30 12.76
N LEU A 141 -10.11 10.58 12.51
CA LEU A 141 -10.29 9.21 12.96
C LEU A 141 -9.23 8.29 12.37
N GLY A 142 -8.84 8.48 11.12
CA GLY A 142 -7.80 7.67 10.49
C GLY A 142 -6.40 7.89 11.05
N ILE A 143 -6.12 9.08 11.62
CA ILE A 143 -4.86 9.34 12.34
C ILE A 143 -4.90 8.72 13.74
N THR A 144 -6.05 8.73 14.41
CA THR A 144 -6.20 8.19 15.77
C THR A 144 -6.40 6.67 15.80
N ASP A 145 -6.91 6.10 14.72
CA ASP A 145 -7.11 4.66 14.54
C ASP A 145 -5.80 4.05 14.01
N THR A 146 -4.97 3.59 14.93
CA THR A 146 -3.69 2.93 14.62
C THR A 146 -3.85 1.42 14.69
N ASP A 147 -3.43 0.71 13.64
CA ASP A 147 -3.36 -0.75 13.61
C ASP A 147 -1.91 -1.18 13.87
N THR A 148 -1.73 -2.11 14.81
CA THR A 148 -0.42 -2.66 15.12
C THR A 148 -0.15 -3.83 14.18
N LYS A 149 0.96 -3.75 13.43
CA LYS A 149 1.43 -4.85 12.58
C LYS A 149 2.79 -5.33 13.04
N LEU A 150 3.05 -6.61 12.85
CA LEU A 150 4.38 -7.18 13.03
C LEU A 150 5.13 -7.14 11.71
N VAL A 151 6.31 -6.56 11.72
CA VAL A 151 7.24 -6.59 10.59
C VAL A 151 8.43 -7.45 10.97
N ARG A 152 8.77 -8.42 10.12
CA ARG A 152 9.98 -9.22 10.32
C ARG A 152 11.20 -8.32 10.20
N VAL A 153 12.00 -8.26 11.26
CA VAL A 153 13.29 -7.59 11.25
C VAL A 153 14.37 -8.59 10.87
N GLY A 154 15.19 -8.22 9.88
CA GLY A 154 16.39 -8.98 9.57
C GLY A 154 17.36 -8.92 10.74
N SER A 155 17.96 -10.05 11.09
CA SER A 155 19.03 -10.09 12.09
C SER A 155 20.38 -10.29 11.41
N VAL A 156 21.37 -9.50 11.84
CA VAL A 156 22.77 -9.69 11.46
C VAL A 156 23.52 -10.13 12.70
N THR A 157 23.93 -11.39 12.72
CA THR A 157 24.74 -11.96 13.80
C THR A 157 26.19 -11.99 13.35
N ILE A 158 27.07 -11.39 14.16
CA ILE A 158 28.52 -11.45 13.97
C ILE A 158 29.05 -12.48 14.97
N ALA A 159 29.61 -13.57 14.46
CA ALA A 159 30.18 -14.65 15.28
C ALA A 159 31.69 -14.79 15.00
N PRO A 160 32.52 -15.00 16.04
CA PRO A 160 33.93 -15.32 15.83
C PRO A 160 34.06 -16.68 15.14
N LEU A 161 34.80 -16.72 14.03
CA LEU A 161 35.14 -17.94 13.33
C LEU A 161 36.52 -18.39 13.78
N VAL A 162 36.58 -19.50 14.52
CA VAL A 162 37.84 -20.17 14.89
C VAL A 162 37.89 -21.52 14.19
N ALA A 163 38.72 -21.61 13.15
CA ALA A 163 39.07 -22.84 12.47
C ALA A 163 40.56 -23.16 12.68
N SER A 164 40.96 -24.42 12.46
CA SER A 164 42.32 -24.91 12.71
C SER A 164 43.42 -24.05 12.08
N ASP A 165 43.15 -23.46 10.91
CA ASP A 165 44.10 -22.60 10.18
C ASP A 165 43.56 -21.19 9.85
N THR A 166 42.40 -20.80 10.40
CA THR A 166 41.80 -19.48 10.08
C THR A 166 41.12 -18.87 11.28
N ARG A 167 41.46 -17.62 11.57
CA ARG A 167 40.75 -16.77 12.53
C ARG A 167 40.07 -15.66 11.76
N GLY A 168 38.78 -15.47 11.97
CA GLY A 168 38.03 -14.43 11.28
C GLY A 168 36.71 -14.10 11.99
N LEU A 169 35.92 -13.27 11.32
CA LEU A 169 34.55 -12.98 11.70
C LEU A 169 33.62 -13.58 10.65
N ALA A 170 32.65 -14.36 11.10
CA ALA A 170 31.52 -14.77 10.27
C ALA A 170 30.41 -13.74 10.46
N ILE A 171 29.89 -13.22 9.34
CA ILE A 171 28.68 -12.40 9.32
C ILE A 171 27.58 -13.27 8.74
N GLN A 172 26.54 -13.50 9.52
CA GLN A 172 25.35 -14.20 9.07
C GLN A 172 24.16 -13.23 9.17
N GLY A 173 23.49 -13.00 8.04
CA GLY A 173 22.30 -12.17 7.96
C GLY A 173 21.07 -12.99 7.58
N SER A 174 19.91 -12.63 8.14
CA SER A 174 18.60 -12.95 7.56
C SER A 174 17.98 -11.66 7.02
N PHE A 175 17.43 -11.69 5.80
CA PHE A 175 16.86 -10.55 5.08
C PHE A 175 15.60 -10.95 4.28
#